data_AF-A0A3L7SWV9-F1
#
_entry.id   AF-A0A3L7SWV9-F1
#
_cell.length_a   1.000
_cell.length_b   1.000
_cell.length_c   1.000
_cell.angle_alpha   90.00
_cell.angle_beta   90.00
_cell.angle_gamma   90.00
#
_symmetry.space_group_name_H-M   'P 1'
#
loop_
_entity.id
_entity.type
_entity.pdbx_description
1 polymer ?
#
loop_
_entity_poly.entity_id
_entity_poly.type
_entity_poly.pdbx_seq_one_letter_code
_entity_poly.pdbx_strand_id
1 'polypeptide(L)'
;MLRFLSIALLLLCFSNANAQPFPFQKGDHVSILGNTLAERMQHHGWMETLIQSRLPGHELSFRNLGFSGDELTLRLRSAGFGSPEDWLKQTNANVVFAFFGYNES
;
A
#
# COMPACT_ATOMS: atom_id res chain seq x y z
N MET A 1 -14.18 49.17 -6.40
CA MET A 1 -14.46 48.05 -7.31
C MET A 1 -13.32 47.02 -7.37
N LEU A 2 -12.05 47.42 -7.36
CA LEU A 2 -10.90 46.49 -7.48
C LEU A 2 -10.77 45.46 -6.32
N ARG A 3 -11.17 45.82 -5.09
CA ARG A 3 -11.13 44.92 -3.91
C ARG A 3 -12.13 43.77 -3.94
N PHE A 4 -13.27 43.93 -4.63
CA PHE A 4 -14.26 42.86 -4.76
C PHE A 4 -13.84 41.81 -5.80
N LEU A 5 -13.05 42.20 -6.80
CA LEU A 5 -12.49 41.30 -7.81
C LEU A 5 -11.45 40.34 -7.20
N SER A 6 -10.69 40.80 -6.20
CA SER A 6 -9.68 39.99 -5.50
C SER A 6 -10.26 38.86 -4.65
N ILE A 7 -11.47 39.03 -4.09
CA ILE A 7 -12.15 38.00 -3.30
C ILE A 7 -12.74 36.92 -4.21
N ALA A 8 -13.27 37.31 -5.37
CA ALA A 8 -13.80 36.37 -6.36
C ALA A 8 -12.70 35.45 -6.95
N LEU A 9 -11.48 35.97 -7.13
CA LEU A 9 -10.35 35.19 -7.64
C LEU A 9 -9.82 34.17 -6.61
N LEU A 10 -9.94 34.45 -5.31
CA LEU A 10 -9.53 33.52 -4.25
C LEU A 10 -10.47 32.31 -4.12
N LEU A 11 -11.75 32.47 -4.45
CA LEU A 11 -12.77 31.41 -4.43
C LEU A 11 -12.66 30.42 -5.60
N LEU A 12 -11.98 30.79 -6.69
CA LEU A 12 -11.75 29.93 -7.86
C LEU A 12 -10.57 28.95 -7.67
N CYS A 13 -9.76 29.11 -6.62
CA CYS A 13 -8.58 28.28 -6.34
C CYS A 13 -8.83 27.11 -5.39
N PHE A 14 -10.09 26.79 -5.05
CA PHE A 14 -10.40 25.50 -4.42
C PHE A 14 -10.27 24.39 -5.46
N SER A 15 -9.02 24.00 -5.76
CA SER A 15 -8.74 22.74 -6.43
C SER A 15 -9.31 21.62 -5.57
N ASN A 16 -10.41 21.02 -6.02
CA ASN A 16 -10.82 19.72 -5.53
C ASN A 16 -9.68 18.77 -5.87
N ALA A 17 -8.82 18.49 -4.89
CA ALA A 17 -7.86 17.40 -4.99
C ALA A 17 -8.67 16.11 -5.07
N ASN A 18 -9.06 15.75 -6.29
CA ASN A 18 -9.80 14.53 -6.57
C ASN A 18 -8.77 13.42 -6.60
N ALA A 19 -8.42 12.90 -5.42
CA ALA A 19 -7.54 11.74 -5.30
C ALA A 19 -8.15 10.62 -6.14
N GLN A 20 -7.50 10.29 -7.25
CA GLN A 20 -7.94 9.20 -8.09
C GLN A 20 -7.81 7.91 -7.27
N PRO A 21 -8.86 7.07 -7.20
CA PRO A 21 -8.77 5.77 -6.58
C PRO A 21 -7.61 4.99 -7.20
N PHE A 22 -6.90 4.21 -6.38
CA PHE A 22 -5.86 3.33 -6.90
C PHE A 22 -6.47 2.37 -7.94
N PRO A 23 -5.94 2.32 -9.18
CA PRO A 23 -6.60 1.63 -10.28
C PRO A 23 -6.22 0.14 -10.32
N PHE A 24 -6.75 -0.64 -9.36
CA PHE A 24 -6.59 -2.10 -9.39
C PHE A 24 -7.06 -2.68 -10.72
N GLN A 25 -6.27 -3.61 -11.25
CA GLN A 25 -6.62 -4.41 -12.41
C GLN A 25 -7.18 -5.77 -11.98
N LYS A 26 -7.93 -6.39 -12.89
CA LYS A 26 -8.39 -7.75 -12.68
C LYS A 26 -7.19 -8.72 -12.61
N GLY A 27 -7.16 -9.56 -11.59
CA GLY A 27 -6.12 -10.54 -11.34
C GLY A 27 -4.86 -9.95 -10.70
N ASP A 28 -4.93 -8.76 -10.11
CA ASP A 28 -3.75 -8.18 -9.46
C ASP A 28 -3.23 -9.03 -8.30
N HIS A 29 -1.91 -9.18 -8.25
CA HIS A 29 -1.14 -9.85 -7.21
C HIS A 29 -0.57 -8.79 -6.25
N VAL A 30 -1.21 -8.66 -5.09
CA VAL A 30 -0.85 -7.71 -4.05
C VAL A 30 0.09 -8.36 -3.05
N SER A 31 1.32 -7.86 -2.97
CA SER A 31 2.28 -8.26 -1.94
C SER A 31 2.38 -7.23 -0.82
N ILE A 32 2.19 -7.69 0.41
CA ILE A 32 2.24 -6.88 1.64
C ILE A 32 3.63 -7.05 2.24
N LEU A 33 4.38 -5.95 2.38
CA LEU A 33 5.73 -5.89 2.95
C LEU A 33 5.73 -4.98 4.18
N GLY A 34 6.67 -5.21 5.09
CA GLY A 34 6.90 -4.30 6.20
C GLY A 34 7.16 -5.02 7.51
N ASN A 35 7.11 -4.23 8.58
CA ASN A 35 7.34 -4.69 9.94
C ASN A 35 6.13 -5.42 10.55
N THR A 36 6.06 -5.43 11.88
CA THR A 36 4.99 -6.06 12.65
C THR A 36 3.58 -5.63 12.21
N LEU A 37 3.36 -4.39 11.78
CA LEU A 37 2.04 -3.98 11.29
C LEU A 37 1.61 -4.80 10.06
N ALA A 38 2.51 -4.96 9.08
CA ALA A 38 2.26 -5.80 7.91
C ALA A 38 2.10 -7.27 8.30
N GLU A 39 3.02 -7.81 9.11
CA GLU A 39 2.96 -9.21 9.56
C GLU A 39 1.59 -9.52 10.19
N ARG A 40 1.08 -8.64 11.06
CA ARG A 40 -0.17 -8.87 11.80
C ARG A 40 -1.41 -8.95 10.90
N MET A 41 -1.37 -8.43 9.68
CA MET A 41 -2.47 -8.55 8.72
C MET A 41 -2.71 -10.01 8.29
N GLN A 42 -1.73 -10.90 8.39
CA GLN A 42 -1.95 -12.34 8.14
C GLN A 42 -2.72 -13.02 9.28
N HIS A 43 -2.63 -12.48 10.50
CA HIS A 43 -3.35 -12.99 11.68
C HIS A 43 -4.77 -12.41 11.77
N HIS A 44 -4.98 -11.23 11.18
CA HIS A 44 -6.26 -10.55 11.13
C HIS A 44 -6.57 -10.12 9.69
N GLY A 45 -7.17 -11.01 8.90
CA GLY A 45 -7.47 -10.80 7.47
C GLY A 45 -8.60 -9.80 7.15
N TRP A 46 -8.86 -8.84 8.04
CA TRP A 46 -9.92 -7.84 7.85
C TRP A 46 -9.65 -6.92 6.66
N MET A 47 -8.39 -6.56 6.42
CA MET A 47 -8.01 -5.65 5.34
C MET A 47 -8.29 -6.29 3.97
N GLU A 48 -7.82 -7.52 3.76
CA GLU A 48 -8.10 -8.28 2.54
C GLU A 48 -9.61 -8.45 2.35
N THR A 49 -10.32 -8.86 3.40
CA THR A 49 -11.78 -9.03 3.36
C THR A 49 -12.50 -7.75 2.92
N LEU A 50 -12.11 -6.61 3.51
CA LEU A 50 -12.69 -5.32 3.17
C LEU A 50 -12.40 -4.94 1.72
N ILE A 51 -11.16 -5.09 1.25
CA ILE A 51 -10.79 -4.75 -0.13
C ILE A 51 -11.55 -5.63 -1.12
N GLN A 52 -11.58 -6.95 -0.91
CA GLN A 52 -12.32 -7.89 -1.77
C GLN A 52 -13.82 -7.54 -1.81
N SER A 53 -14.41 -7.15 -0.67
CA SER A 53 -15.83 -6.74 -0.62
C SER A 53 -16.14 -5.47 -1.41
N ARG A 54 -15.15 -4.58 -1.58
CA ARG A 54 -15.30 -3.29 -2.28
C ARG A 54 -14.92 -3.37 -3.75
N LEU A 55 -14.19 -4.39 -4.15
CA LEU A 55 -13.69 -4.60 -5.52
C LEU A 55 -14.20 -5.93 -6.10
N PRO A 56 -15.52 -6.16 -6.15
CA PRO A 56 -16.06 -7.38 -6.71
C PRO A 56 -15.61 -7.53 -8.17
N GLY A 57 -15.27 -8.76 -8.57
CA GLY A 57 -14.83 -9.09 -9.94
C GLY A 57 -13.38 -8.73 -10.28
N HIS A 58 -12.63 -8.09 -9.38
CA HIS A 58 -11.20 -7.85 -9.58
C HIS A 58 -10.35 -9.10 -9.33
N GLU A 59 -10.85 -10.09 -8.57
CA GLU A 59 -10.15 -11.38 -8.37
C GLU A 59 -8.70 -11.18 -7.85
N LEU A 60 -8.52 -10.25 -6.91
CA LEU A 60 -7.21 -9.92 -6.35
C LEU A 60 -6.63 -11.11 -5.58
N SER A 61 -5.31 -11.29 -5.66
CA SER A 61 -4.55 -12.30 -4.90
C SER A 61 -3.61 -11.62 -3.92
N PHE A 62 -3.73 -11.92 -2.63
CA PHE A 62 -2.87 -11.33 -1.59
C PHE A 62 -1.77 -12.29 -1.13
N ARG A 63 -0.57 -11.76 -0.92
CA ARG A 63 0.55 -12.46 -0.28
C ARG A 63 1.18 -11.58 0.79
N ASN A 64 1.19 -12.07 2.02
CA ASN A 64 1.86 -11.39 3.12
C ASN A 64 3.31 -11.85 3.22
N LEU A 65 4.22 -10.90 3.05
CA LEU A 65 5.67 -11.05 3.15
C LEU A 65 6.23 -10.22 4.32
N GLY A 66 5.36 -9.66 5.17
CA GLY A 66 5.73 -8.87 6.33
C GLY A 66 6.41 -9.72 7.41
N PHE A 67 7.38 -9.12 8.09
CA PHE A 67 8.19 -9.78 9.10
C PHE A 67 8.50 -8.80 10.24
N SER A 68 8.18 -9.16 11.49
CA SER A 68 8.46 -8.31 12.65
C SER A 68 9.94 -7.91 12.70
N GLY A 69 10.17 -6.64 13.02
CA GLY A 69 11.53 -6.07 13.06
C GLY A 69 12.08 -5.64 11.71
N ASP A 70 11.36 -5.81 10.59
CA ASP A 70 11.82 -5.29 9.30
C ASP A 70 11.94 -3.76 9.31
N GLU A 71 13.04 -3.27 8.78
CA GLU A 71 13.27 -1.88 8.43
C GLU A 71 13.44 -1.73 6.92
N LEU A 72 13.46 -0.50 6.43
CA LEU A 72 13.74 -0.20 5.03
C LEU A 72 15.12 -0.72 4.60
N THR A 73 16.14 -0.54 5.45
CA THR A 73 17.55 -0.89 5.14
C THR A 73 18.04 -2.16 5.82
N LEU A 74 17.35 -2.65 6.85
CA LEU A 74 17.76 -3.84 7.61
C LEU A 74 16.62 -4.86 7.66
N ARG A 75 16.90 -6.09 7.19
CA ARG A 75 15.97 -7.21 7.26
C ARG A 75 16.72 -8.46 7.70
N LEU A 76 16.44 -8.91 8.93
CA LEU A 76 17.08 -10.07 9.51
C LEU A 76 16.41 -11.34 8.99
N ARG A 77 17.16 -12.18 8.28
CA ARG A 77 16.69 -13.46 7.72
C ARG A 77 17.74 -14.55 7.92
N SER A 78 17.27 -15.79 7.94
CA SER A 78 18.15 -16.96 7.91
C SER A 78 19.00 -16.97 6.63
N ALA A 79 20.19 -17.55 6.72
CA ALA A 79 21.05 -17.74 5.54
C ALA A 79 20.30 -18.52 4.44
N GLY A 80 20.38 -18.03 3.20
CA GLY A 80 19.71 -18.65 2.04
C GLY A 80 18.22 -18.33 1.92
N PHE A 81 17.65 -17.42 2.72
CA PHE A 81 16.23 -17.05 2.64
C PHE A 81 15.84 -16.33 1.33
N GLY A 82 16.80 -15.77 0.59
CA GLY A 82 16.55 -14.98 -0.61
C GLY A 82 16.35 -13.48 -0.33
N SER A 83 16.46 -12.68 -1.38
CA SER A 83 16.28 -11.23 -1.31
C SER A 83 14.79 -10.83 -1.36
N PRO A 84 14.42 -9.62 -0.89
CA PRO A 84 13.08 -9.09 -1.08
C PRO A 84 12.60 -9.14 -2.55
N GLU A 85 13.50 -8.87 -3.49
CA GLU A 85 13.22 -8.88 -4.92
C GLU A 85 12.91 -10.30 -5.43
N ASP A 86 13.61 -11.31 -4.91
CA ASP A 86 13.32 -12.72 -5.23
C ASP A 86 11.92 -13.11 -4.79
N TRP A 87 11.52 -12.71 -3.57
CA TRP A 87 10.17 -12.97 -3.06
C TRP A 87 9.09 -12.25 -3.85
N LEU A 88 9.31 -10.98 -4.21
CA LEU A 88 8.35 -10.24 -5.04
C LEU A 88 8.15 -10.90 -6.41
N LYS A 89 9.24 -11.33 -7.05
CA LYS A 89 9.18 -12.11 -8.30
C LYS A 89 8.43 -13.43 -8.10
N GLN A 90 8.73 -14.17 -7.04
CA GLN A 90 8.08 -15.45 -6.75
C GLN A 90 6.56 -15.30 -6.51
N THR A 91 6.13 -14.19 -5.90
CA THR A 91 4.71 -13.86 -5.72
C THR A 91 4.03 -13.29 -6.96
N ASN A 92 4.79 -13.01 -8.03
CA ASN A 92 4.34 -12.28 -9.22
C ASN A 92 3.72 -10.92 -8.87
N ALA A 93 4.30 -10.20 -7.90
CA ALA A 93 3.72 -8.97 -7.38
C ALA A 93 3.61 -7.89 -8.46
N ASN A 94 2.42 -7.33 -8.64
CA ASN A 94 2.17 -6.17 -9.50
C ASN A 94 1.68 -4.95 -8.69
N VAL A 95 1.20 -5.17 -7.47
CA VAL A 95 0.91 -4.14 -6.48
C VAL A 95 1.68 -4.46 -5.21
N VAL A 96 2.28 -3.43 -4.60
CA VAL A 96 3.00 -3.56 -3.32
C VAL A 96 2.38 -2.64 -2.29
N PHE A 97 1.98 -3.20 -1.15
CA PHE A 97 1.67 -2.43 0.04
C PHE A 97 2.88 -2.48 0.97
N ALA A 98 3.45 -1.31 1.31
CA ALA A 98 4.67 -1.21 2.09
C ALA A 98 4.41 -0.50 3.43
N PHE A 99 4.67 -1.19 4.54
CA PHE A 99 4.46 -0.71 5.91
C PHE A 99 5.80 -0.62 6.65
N PHE A 100 6.52 0.49 6.44
CA PHE A 100 7.81 0.79 7.08
C PHE A 100 7.74 2.11 7.84
N GLY A 101 8.73 2.39 8.70
CA GLY A 101 8.90 3.66 9.40
C GLY A 101 8.77 3.58 10.93
N TYR A 102 8.08 2.57 11.47
CA TYR A 102 7.91 2.42 12.92
C TYR A 102 9.14 1.84 13.64
N ASN A 103 9.95 1.04 12.95
CA ASN A 103 11.15 0.46 13.55
C ASN A 103 12.36 1.41 13.39
N GLU A 104 12.27 2.32 12.44
CA GLU A 104 13.31 3.29 12.07
C GLU A 104 13.23 4.61 12.88
N SER A 105 12.19 4.80 13.69
CA SER A 105 11.92 6.01 14.49
C SER A 105 12.44 5.88 15.91
#